data_AF-A0A5C7Q2S7-F1
#
_entry.id   AF-A0A5C7Q2S7-F1
#
_cell.length_a   1.000
_cell.length_b   1.000
_cell.length_c   1.000
_cell.angle_alpha   90.00
_cell.angle_beta   90.00
_cell.angle_gamma   90.00
#
_symmetry.space_group_name_H-M   'P 1'
#
loop_
_entity.id
_entity.type
_entity.pdbx_description
1 polymer ?
#
loop_
_entity_poly.entity_id
_entity_poly.type
_entity_poly.pdbx_seq_one_letter_code
_entity_poly.pdbx_strand_id
1 'polypeptide(L)' 'MREGPDHYTRLKPEPTDVIVAWDLPWRIANVVKYCARYRFKNGVEDLKKARHYLDMEIEATEQAQRTTRAA' A
#
# COMPACT_ATOMS: atom_id res chain seq x y z
N MET A 1 -12.94 -16.30 10.83
CA MET A 1 -12.25 -16.56 9.55
C MET A 1 -13.21 -16.09 8.47
N ARG A 2 -12.84 -15.12 7.62
CA ARG A 2 -13.76 -14.68 6.55
C ARG A 2 -13.78 -15.73 5.45
N GLU A 3 -14.96 -16.13 5.02
CA GLU A 3 -15.14 -16.96 3.83
C GLU A 3 -15.02 -16.08 2.58
N GLY A 4 -14.12 -16.45 1.68
CA GLY A 4 -13.83 -15.77 0.42
C GLY A 4 -12.93 -16.65 -0.44
N PRO A 5 -12.98 -16.52 -1.78
CA PRO A 5 -12.30 -17.44 -2.67
C PRO A 5 -10.78 -17.45 -2.46
N ASP A 6 -10.16 -18.61 -2.71
CA ASP A 6 -8.83 -19.10 -2.27
C ASP A 6 -7.59 -18.28 -2.73
N HIS A 7 -7.82 -17.09 -3.26
CA HIS A 7 -6.80 -16.14 -3.73
C HIS A 7 -6.56 -14.98 -2.75
N TYR A 8 -7.26 -14.93 -1.62
CA TYR A 8 -7.01 -13.96 -0.52
C TYR A 8 -6.20 -14.57 0.67
N THR A 9 -6.07 -15.89 0.74
CA THR A 9 -5.58 -16.65 1.90
C THR A 9 -4.06 -16.94 1.94
N ARG A 10 -3.29 -16.48 0.94
CA ARG A 10 -1.85 -16.83 0.80
C ARG A 10 -0.91 -16.12 1.77
N LEU A 11 -1.29 -14.93 2.25
CA LEU A 11 -0.51 -14.17 3.20
C LEU A 11 -1.26 -14.13 4.53
N LYS A 12 -0.55 -14.42 5.62
CA LYS A 12 -1.08 -14.32 6.97
C LYS A 12 -0.14 -13.41 7.76
N PRO A 13 -0.58 -12.19 8.15
CA PRO A 13 -1.90 -11.59 7.91
C PRO A 13 -2.16 -11.23 6.44
N GLU A 14 -3.44 -11.12 6.04
CA GLU A 14 -3.79 -10.63 4.71
C GLU A 14 -3.41 -9.15 4.58
N PRO A 15 -3.06 -8.65 3.39
CA PRO A 15 -2.69 -7.24 3.22
C PRO A 15 -3.79 -6.28 3.66
N THR A 16 -5.06 -6.66 3.48
CA THR A 16 -6.22 -5.90 3.97
C THR A 16 -6.29 -5.86 5.49
N ASP A 17 -5.92 -6.94 6.18
CA ASP A 17 -5.88 -6.96 7.64
C ASP A 17 -4.79 -6.03 8.16
N VAL A 18 -3.62 -6.00 7.52
CA VAL A 18 -2.53 -5.05 7.85
C VAL A 18 -2.99 -3.60 7.63
N ILE A 19 -3.64 -3.33 6.51
CA ILE A 19 -4.14 -1.98 6.18
C ILE A 19 -5.13 -1.47 7.23
N VAL A 20 -6.07 -2.32 7.65
CA VAL A 20 -7.06 -1.96 8.67
C VAL A 20 -6.42 -1.84 10.06
N ALA A 21 -5.54 -2.78 10.42
CA ALA A 21 -4.90 -2.79 11.74
C ALA A 21 -3.98 -1.59 11.97
N TRP A 22 -3.34 -1.06 10.92
CA TRP A 22 -2.43 0.08 11.02
C TRP A 22 -3.05 1.41 10.59
N ASP A 23 -4.37 1.41 10.31
CA ASP A 23 -5.11 2.59 9.82
C ASP A 23 -4.39 3.33 8.68
N LEU A 24 -3.93 2.57 7.68
CA LEU A 24 -3.07 3.12 6.65
C LEU A 24 -3.84 4.04 5.69
N PRO A 25 -3.32 5.25 5.39
CA PRO A 25 -3.91 6.11 4.38
C PRO A 25 -3.89 5.42 3.02
N TRP A 26 -4.85 5.78 2.17
CA TRP A 26 -5.13 5.05 0.92
C TRP A 26 -3.91 4.85 0.00
N ARG A 27 -2.94 5.77 0.00
CA ARG A 27 -1.68 5.65 -0.77
C ARG A 27 -0.81 4.53 -0.20
N ILE A 28 -0.50 4.59 1.09
CA ILE A 28 0.32 3.57 1.77
C ILE A 28 -0.40 2.21 1.77
N ALA A 29 -1.73 2.19 1.92
CA ALA A 29 -2.52 0.98 1.78
C ALA A 29 -2.37 0.33 0.39
N ASN A 30 -2.33 1.13 -0.67
CA ASN A 30 -2.06 0.64 -2.02
C ASN A 30 -0.62 0.11 -2.16
N VAL A 31 0.38 0.79 -1.59
CA VAL A 31 1.77 0.30 -1.57
C VAL A 31 1.83 -1.11 -0.96
N VAL A 32 1.29 -1.30 0.25
CA VAL A 32 1.26 -2.60 0.94
C VAL A 32 0.55 -3.67 0.10
N LYS A 33 -0.63 -3.34 -0.45
CA LYS A 33 -1.40 -4.26 -1.31
C LYS A 33 -0.61 -4.72 -2.53
N TYR A 34 0.07 -3.83 -3.24
CA TYR A 34 0.81 -4.19 -4.45
C TYR A 34 2.12 -4.93 -4.14
N CYS A 35 2.84 -4.52 -3.09
CA CYS A 35 4.04 -5.22 -2.59
C CYS A 35 3.73 -6.63 -2.09
N ALA A 36 2.54 -6.86 -1.53
CA ALA A 36 2.12 -8.19 -1.12
C ALA A 36 1.76 -9.10 -2.31
N ARG A 37 1.23 -8.51 -3.40
CA ARG A 37 0.61 -9.26 -4.49
C ARG A 37 1.55 -9.57 -5.66
N TYR A 38 2.64 -8.82 -5.84
CA TYR A 38 3.43 -8.84 -7.08
C TYR A 38 3.91 -10.24 -7.49
N ARG A 39 4.36 -11.07 -6.56
CA ARG A 39 4.87 -12.44 -6.85
C ARG A 39 3.78 -13.39 -7.37
N PHE A 40 2.51 -13.05 -7.19
CA PHE A 40 1.40 -13.98 -7.39
C PHE A 40 0.35 -13.51 -8.40
N LYS A 41 0.43 -12.27 -8.89
CA LYS A 41 -0.55 -11.73 -9.85
C LYS A 41 0.10 -11.07 -11.07
N ASN A 42 0.71 -9.89 -10.91
CA ASN A 42 1.14 -9.07 -12.06
C ASN A 42 2.65 -8.80 -12.12
N GLY A 43 3.46 -9.42 -11.26
CA GLY A 43 4.91 -9.24 -11.25
C GLY A 43 5.32 -7.77 -11.15
N VAL A 44 6.21 -7.34 -12.05
CA VAL A 44 6.77 -5.99 -12.08
C VAL A 44 5.71 -4.88 -12.20
N GLU A 45 4.54 -5.15 -12.79
CA GLU A 45 3.49 -4.14 -12.93
C GLU A 45 2.87 -3.75 -11.59
N ASP A 46 2.77 -4.69 -10.64
CA ASP A 46 2.36 -4.34 -9.28
C ASP A 46 3.45 -3.52 -8.57
N LEU A 47 4.74 -3.82 -8.80
CA LEU A 47 5.84 -3.02 -8.24
C LEU A 47 5.83 -1.58 -8.80
N LYS A 48 5.54 -1.40 -10.09
CA LYS A 48 5.39 -0.07 -10.69
C LYS A 48 4.23 0.71 -10.07
N LYS A 49 3.10 0.04 -9.80
CA LYS A 49 1.96 0.65 -9.09
C LYS A 49 2.34 1.02 -7.66
N ALA A 50 3.04 0.15 -6.94
CA ALA A 50 3.53 0.44 -5.59
C ALA A 50 4.42 1.69 -5.57
N ARG A 51 5.38 1.78 -6.50
CA ARG A 51 6.22 2.97 -6.67
C ARG A 51 5.40 4.23 -6.90
N HIS A 52 4.43 4.20 -7.81
CA HIS A 52 3.59 5.38 -8.09
C HIS A 52 2.88 5.91 -6.83
N TYR A 53 2.27 5.02 -6.04
CA TYR A 53 1.61 5.43 -4.79
C TYR A 53 2.59 5.94 -3.73
N LEU A 54 3.80 5.36 -3.69
CA LEU A 54 4.85 5.82 -2.79
C LEU A 54 5.33 7.22 -3.18
N ASP A 55 5.55 7.47 -4.47
CA ASP A 55 5.95 8.77 -4.99
C ASP A 55 4.92 9.86 -4.65
N MET A 56 3.62 9.56 -4.80
CA MET A 56 2.53 10.48 -4.41
C MET A 56 2.55 10.84 -2.92
N GLU A 57 2.88 9.88 -2.05
CA GLU A 57 2.94 10.11 -0.60
C GLU A 57 4.18 10.90 -0.20
N ILE A 58 5.32 10.62 -0.85
CA ILE A 58 6.55 11.40 -0.70
C ILE A 58 6.28 12.86 -1.07
N GLU A 59 5.71 13.12 -2.24
CA GLU A 59 5.42 14.48 -2.72
C GLU A 59 4.53 15.25 -1.73
N ALA A 60 3.46 14.63 -1.24
CA ALA A 60 2.58 15.28 -0.27
C ALA A 60 3.26 15.51 1.09
N THR A 61 4.08 14.57 1.55
CA THR A 61 4.82 14.70 2.80
C THR A 61 5.84 15.82 2.70
N GLU A 62 6.60 15.89 1.62
CA GLU A 62 7.54 16.98 1.37
C GLU A 62 6.83 18.33 1.30
N GLN A 63 5.67 18.40 0.64
CA GLN A 63 4.89 19.63 0.58
C GLN A 63 4.39 20.08 1.96
N ALA A 64 3.92 19.14 2.78
CA ALA A 64 3.51 19.41 4.15
C ALA A 64 4.70 19.91 5.01
N GLN A 65 5.88 19.30 4.85
CA GLN A 65 7.11 19.73 5.54
C GLN A 65 7.58 21.12 5.10
N ARG A 66 7.52 21.43 3.80
CA ARG A 66 7.83 22.77 3.27
C ARG A 66 6.90 23.83 3.86
N THR A 67 5.60 23.52 3.92
CA THR A 67 4.58 24.44 4.48
C THR A 67 4.81 24.67 5.98
N THR A 68 5.11 23.60 6.73
CA THR A 68 5.36 23.69 8.18
C THR A 68 6.63 24.47 8.50
N ARG A 69 7.67 24.39 7.66
CA ARG A 69 8.94 25.10 7.85
C ARG A 69 8.90 26.58 7.45
N ALA A 70 7.91 26.97 6.64
CA ALA A 70 7.74 28.35 6.18
C ALA A 70 6.81 29.18 7.10
N ALA A 71 6.15 28.54 8.07
CA ALA A 71 5.32 29.17 9.10
C ALA A 71 6.10 29.33 10.41
#